data_AF-A0A376RHQ3-F1
#
_entry.id   AF-A0A376RHQ3-F1
#
_cell.length_a   1.000
_cell.length_b   1.000
_cell.length_c   1.000
_cell.angle_alpha   90.00
_cell.angle_beta   90.00
_cell.angle_gamma   90.00
#
_symmetry.space_group_name_H-M   'P 1'
#
loop_
_entity.id
_entity.type
_entity.pdbx_description
1 polymer ?
#
loop_
_entity_poly.entity_id
_entity_poly.type
_entity_poly.pdbx_seq_one_letter_code
_entity_poly.pdbx_strand_id
1 'polypeptide(L)'
;MKRAPNLKHQPADKMTEVIIFAGSDAWSHAKEWQEWAGKHIAADNVPPVVLSDEHLKDITGYQIIDDSRQCVRVYRAGHITERSLTQIVTLLAVAGVKTVYEYAGDN
;
A
#
# COMPACT_ATOMS: atom_id res chain seq x y z
N MET A 1 12.39 -7.33 -10.46
CA MET A 1 11.50 -7.13 -9.28
C MET A 1 10.09 -7.56 -9.65
N LYS A 2 9.38 -8.23 -8.74
CA LYS A 2 7.96 -8.54 -8.91
C LYS A 2 7.14 -7.32 -8.54
N ARG A 3 5.97 -7.11 -9.14
CA ARG A 3 5.09 -6.00 -8.75
C ARG A 3 4.15 -6.46 -7.65
N ALA A 4 3.92 -5.60 -6.66
CA ALA A 4 2.93 -5.85 -5.64
C ALA A 4 1.52 -6.00 -6.27
N PRO A 5 0.64 -6.78 -5.64
CA PRO A 5 -0.75 -6.89 -6.07
C PRO A 5 -1.38 -5.51 -6.23
N ASN A 6 -2.20 -5.35 -7.27
CA ASN A 6 -2.94 -4.11 -7.58
C ASN A 6 -2.10 -2.88 -7.94
N LEU A 7 -0.76 -2.93 -7.88
CA LEU A 7 0.08 -1.81 -8.29
C LEU A 7 -0.15 -1.39 -9.75
N LYS A 8 -0.37 -2.37 -10.63
CA LYS A 8 -0.67 -2.13 -12.06
C LYS A 8 -2.03 -1.45 -12.31
N HIS A 9 -2.92 -1.47 -11.33
CA HIS A 9 -4.25 -0.87 -11.41
C HIS A 9 -4.27 0.55 -10.84
N GLN A 10 -3.17 0.99 -10.22
CA GLN A 10 -3.07 2.34 -9.67
C GLN A 10 -3.09 3.38 -10.81
N PRO A 11 -3.70 4.56 -10.58
CA PRO A 11 -3.86 5.59 -11.59
C PRO A 11 -2.50 6.06 -12.10
N ALA A 12 -2.39 6.35 -13.40
CA ALA A 12 -1.15 6.84 -13.99
C ALA A 12 -0.75 8.22 -13.45
N ASP A 13 -1.72 8.98 -12.92
CA ASP A 13 -1.48 10.25 -12.26
C ASP A 13 -0.63 10.04 -10.99
N LYS A 14 0.47 10.78 -10.94
CA LYS A 14 1.48 10.74 -9.86
C LYS A 14 1.10 11.61 -8.67
N MET A 15 0.12 12.50 -8.83
CA MET A 15 -0.46 13.32 -7.75
C MET A 15 -1.52 12.56 -6.96
N THR A 16 -2.14 11.53 -7.55
CA THR A 16 -3.12 10.70 -6.84
C THR A 16 -2.42 9.84 -5.78
N GLU A 17 -2.97 9.85 -4.57
CA GLU A 17 -2.44 9.04 -3.47
C GLU A 17 -2.60 7.56 -3.77
N VAL A 18 -1.56 6.78 -3.48
CA VAL A 18 -1.65 5.32 -3.51
C VAL A 18 -1.94 4.78 -2.14
N ILE A 19 -2.94 3.93 -2.05
CA ILE A 19 -3.33 3.25 -0.83
C ILE A 19 -2.67 1.87 -0.81
N ILE A 20 -1.91 1.60 0.25
CA ILE A 20 -1.21 0.34 0.48
C ILE A 20 -1.71 -0.24 1.80
N PHE A 21 -2.29 -1.44 1.77
CA PHE A 21 -2.57 -2.22 2.97
C PHE A 21 -1.42 -3.16 3.24
N ALA A 22 -0.89 -3.17 4.46
CA ALA A 22 0.25 -3.99 4.85
C ALA A 22 -0.01 -4.73 6.17
N GLY A 23 0.20 -6.05 6.17
CA GLY A 23 0.07 -6.91 7.34
C GLY A 23 -0.62 -8.24 7.05
N SER A 24 -0.87 -9.04 8.09
CA SER A 24 -1.54 -10.35 7.99
C SER A 24 -2.90 -10.27 7.32
N ASP A 25 -3.66 -9.22 7.59
CA ASP A 25 -5.06 -9.06 7.17
C ASP A 25 -5.19 -8.07 6.01
N ALA A 26 -4.09 -7.73 5.34
CA ALA A 26 -4.06 -6.75 4.25
C ALA A 26 -5.05 -7.07 3.12
N TRP A 27 -5.23 -8.35 2.79
CA TRP A 27 -6.21 -8.78 1.79
C TRP A 27 -7.65 -8.53 2.22
N SER A 28 -7.98 -8.79 3.48
CA SER A 28 -9.32 -8.59 4.05
C SER A 28 -9.69 -7.10 4.04
N HIS A 29 -8.80 -6.24 4.55
CA HIS A 29 -9.01 -4.80 4.57
C HIS A 29 -9.03 -4.19 3.16
N ALA A 30 -8.20 -4.68 2.24
CA ALA A 30 -8.22 -4.21 0.85
C ALA A 30 -9.52 -4.55 0.14
N LYS A 31 -10.08 -5.74 0.40
CA LYS A 31 -11.38 -6.15 -0.14
C LYS A 31 -12.49 -5.28 0.45
N GLU A 32 -12.49 -5.08 1.76
CA GLU A 32 -13.46 -4.21 2.43
C GLU A 32 -13.37 -2.77 1.92
N TRP A 33 -12.15 -2.26 1.72
CA TRP A 33 -11.92 -0.95 1.11
C TRP A 33 -12.53 -0.87 -0.28
N GLN A 34 -12.34 -1.88 -1.12
CA GLN A 34 -12.92 -1.90 -2.46
C GLN A 34 -14.45 -2.02 -2.45
N GLU A 35 -15.01 -2.74 -1.48
CA GLU A 35 -16.47 -2.95 -1.35
C GLU A 35 -17.20 -1.73 -0.78
N TRP A 36 -16.60 -1.04 0.21
CA TRP A 36 -17.20 0.08 0.93
C TRP A 36 -16.56 1.44 0.59
N ALA A 37 -15.26 1.60 0.83
CA ALA A 37 -14.58 2.90 0.82
C ALA A 37 -14.31 3.45 -0.60
N GLY A 38 -13.92 2.60 -1.56
CA GLY A 38 -13.69 2.99 -2.95
C GLY A 38 -14.95 3.58 -3.61
N LYS A 39 -16.12 3.00 -3.31
CA LYS A 39 -17.40 3.50 -3.79
C LYS A 39 -17.89 4.77 -3.11
N HIS A 40 -17.66 4.93 -1.80
CA HIS A 40 -18.27 6.01 -1.02
C HIS A 40 -17.36 7.23 -0.79
N ILE A 41 -16.03 7.05 -0.77
CA ILE A 41 -15.09 8.10 -0.34
C ILE A 41 -14.31 8.68 -1.52
N ALA A 42 -13.78 7.82 -2.40
CA ALA A 42 -12.93 8.26 -3.51
C ALA A 42 -13.69 8.44 -4.83
N ALA A 43 -14.94 7.96 -4.93
CA ALA A 43 -15.68 7.76 -6.19
C ALA A 43 -14.84 7.04 -7.28
N ASP A 44 -13.80 6.33 -6.83
CA ASP A 44 -12.78 5.73 -7.65
C ASP A 44 -12.64 4.27 -7.24
N ASN A 45 -12.71 3.37 -8.22
CA ASN A 45 -12.72 1.93 -8.01
C ASN A 45 -11.30 1.33 -8.08
N VAL A 46 -10.26 2.15 -7.89
CA VAL A 46 -8.88 1.70 -7.92
C VAL A 46 -8.65 0.74 -6.74
N PRO A 47 -8.30 -0.52 -6.99
CA PRO A 47 -8.03 -1.47 -5.93
C PRO A 47 -6.72 -1.09 -5.23
N PRO A 48 -6.68 -1.06 -3.88
CA PRO A 48 -5.49 -0.68 -3.14
C PRO A 48 -4.41 -1.77 -3.25
N VAL A 49 -3.14 -1.37 -3.10
CA VAL A 49 -1.99 -2.28 -3.12
C VAL A 49 -1.99 -3.13 -1.86
N VAL A 50 -1.74 -4.43 -1.99
CA VAL A 50 -1.82 -5.39 -0.87
C VAL A 50 -0.47 -6.03 -0.58
N LEU A 51 0.04 -5.82 0.64
CA LEU A 51 1.26 -6.43 1.16
C LEU A 51 0.90 -7.38 2.31
N SER A 52 0.60 -8.63 1.96
CA SER A 52 0.39 -9.70 2.95
C SER A 52 1.70 -10.09 3.64
N ASP A 53 1.61 -10.81 4.75
CA ASP A 53 2.76 -11.36 5.49
C ASP A 53 3.79 -12.04 4.56
N GLU A 54 3.33 -12.79 3.55
CA GLU A 54 4.21 -13.43 2.57
C GLU A 54 5.00 -12.43 1.72
N HIS A 55 4.38 -11.33 1.30
CA HIS A 55 5.07 -10.25 0.59
C HIS A 55 6.02 -9.50 1.52
N LEU A 56 5.63 -9.31 2.79
CA LEU A 56 6.44 -8.63 3.79
C LEU A 56 7.71 -9.41 4.16
N LYS A 57 7.70 -10.75 4.06
CA LYS A 57 8.88 -11.60 4.26
C LYS A 57 9.98 -11.37 3.23
N ASP A 58 9.61 -11.04 1.98
CA ASP A 58 10.56 -10.80 0.87
C ASP A 58 10.29 -9.46 0.17
N ILE A 59 9.95 -8.42 0.93
CA ILE A 59 9.45 -7.16 0.36
C ILE A 59 10.48 -6.47 -0.56
N THR A 60 11.77 -6.68 -0.32
CA THR A 60 12.86 -6.16 -1.16
C THR A 60 12.84 -6.70 -2.59
N GLY A 61 12.23 -7.87 -2.81
CA GLY A 61 12.00 -8.43 -4.15
C GLY A 61 10.80 -7.81 -4.88
N TYR A 62 9.95 -7.06 -4.16
CA TYR A 62 8.71 -6.49 -4.66
C TYR A 62 8.81 -4.97 -4.85
N GLN A 63 8.35 -4.53 -6.02
CA GLN A 63 8.03 -3.14 -6.29
C GLN A 63 6.64 -2.87 -5.71
N ILE A 64 6.59 -2.11 -4.62
CA ILE A 64 5.35 -1.74 -3.93
C ILE A 64 4.74 -0.44 -4.45
N ILE A 65 5.54 0.37 -5.14
CA ILE A 65 5.13 1.65 -5.72
C ILE A 65 5.83 1.92 -7.05
N ASP A 66 5.19 2.72 -7.90
CA ASP A 66 5.78 3.21 -9.14
C ASP A 66 6.73 4.37 -8.86
N ASP A 67 7.82 4.47 -9.61
CA ASP A 67 8.78 5.56 -9.47
C ASP A 67 8.09 6.92 -9.75
N SER A 68 8.53 7.97 -9.05
CA SER A 68 7.98 9.33 -9.18
C SER A 68 6.60 9.59 -8.55
N ARG A 69 6.08 8.69 -7.70
CA ARG A 69 4.87 8.99 -6.91
C ARG A 69 5.19 9.94 -5.76
N GLN A 70 4.32 10.92 -5.53
CA GLN A 70 4.56 11.94 -4.49
C GLN A 70 3.91 11.59 -3.15
N CYS A 71 2.72 10.96 -3.18
CA CYS A 71 1.90 10.72 -2.00
C CYS A 71 1.50 9.25 -1.87
N VAL A 72 1.71 8.70 -0.68
CA VAL A 72 1.39 7.30 -0.35
C VAL A 72 0.73 7.24 0.99
N ARG A 73 -0.26 6.36 1.11
CA ARG A 73 -0.91 6.04 2.36
C ARG A 73 -0.75 4.56 2.68
N VAL A 74 -0.13 4.27 3.82
CA VAL A 74 0.10 2.91 4.30
C VAL A 74 -0.86 2.63 5.46
N TYR A 75 -1.77 1.69 5.25
CA TYR A 75 -2.66 1.18 6.27
C TYR A 75 -2.10 -0.11 6.84
N ARG A 76 -1.95 -0.15 8.17
CA ARG A 76 -1.57 -1.37 8.88
C ARG A 76 -2.82 -2.23 9.07
N ALA A 77 -2.78 -3.44 8.51
CA ALA A 77 -3.88 -4.38 8.47
C ALA A 77 -3.52 -5.66 9.23
N GLY A 78 -3.99 -5.78 10.46
CA GLY A 78 -3.63 -6.87 11.36
C GLY A 78 -2.19 -6.77 11.87
N HIS A 79 -1.52 -7.90 11.97
CA HIS A 79 -0.16 -7.96 12.48
C HIS A 79 0.88 -7.59 11.42
N ILE A 80 1.72 -6.61 11.75
CA ILE A 80 2.88 -6.20 10.95
C ILE A 80 4.10 -6.06 11.86
N THR A 81 5.24 -6.58 11.41
CA THR A 81 6.48 -6.44 12.18
C THR A 81 7.15 -5.08 11.93
N GLU A 82 7.84 -4.55 12.93
CA GLU A 82 8.61 -3.29 12.79
C GLU A 82 9.64 -3.37 11.65
N ARG A 83 10.26 -4.55 11.45
CA ARG A 83 11.18 -4.79 10.35
C ARG A 83 10.50 -4.58 8.99
N SER A 84 9.35 -5.23 8.78
CA SER A 84 8.59 -5.11 7.55
C SER A 84 8.16 -3.67 7.30
N LEU A 85 7.71 -2.97 8.34
CA LEU A 85 7.36 -1.56 8.25
C LEU A 85 8.56 -0.69 7.84
N THR A 86 9.71 -0.89 8.48
CA THR A 86 10.95 -0.18 8.16
C THR A 86 11.35 -0.40 6.70
N GLN A 87 11.19 -1.63 6.19
CA GLN A 87 11.46 -1.95 4.79
C GLN A 87 10.47 -1.26 3.84
N ILE A 88 9.17 -1.22 4.17
CA ILE A 88 8.18 -0.46 3.40
C ILE A 88 8.61 1.00 3.28
N VAL A 89 8.84 1.67 4.41
CA VAL A 89 9.24 3.09 4.44
C VAL A 89 10.53 3.32 3.65
N THR A 90 11.50 2.41 3.76
CA THR A 90 12.75 2.47 3.00
C THR A 90 12.50 2.38 1.50
N LEU A 91 11.67 1.43 1.04
CA LEU A 91 11.33 1.28 -0.37
C LEU A 91 10.57 2.51 -0.92
N LEU A 92 9.68 3.09 -0.12
CA LEU A 92 8.99 4.33 -0.48
C LEU A 92 9.97 5.50 -0.63
N ALA A 93 10.94 5.63 0.30
CA ALA A 93 11.97 6.65 0.21
C ALA A 93 12.88 6.45 -1.03
N VAL A 94 13.27 5.22 -1.34
CA VAL A 94 14.07 4.89 -2.54
C VAL A 94 13.31 5.21 -3.83
N ALA A 95 11.99 4.99 -3.87
CA ALA A 95 11.15 5.35 -5.00
C ALA A 95 10.93 6.87 -5.18
N GLY A 96 11.45 7.69 -4.25
CA GLY A 96 11.33 9.15 -4.28
C GLY A 96 10.00 9.69 -3.77
N VAL A 97 9.30 8.92 -2.93
CA VAL A 97 8.03 9.37 -2.32
C VAL A 97 8.30 10.55 -1.39
N LYS A 98 7.59 11.65 -1.61
CA LYS A 98 7.74 12.88 -0.82
C LYS A 98 6.97 12.82 0.49
N THR A 99 5.80 12.20 0.48
CA THR A 99 4.89 12.20 1.62
C THR A 99 4.31 10.80 1.82
N VAL A 100 4.57 10.24 3.01
CA VAL A 100 4.03 8.96 3.45
C VAL A 100 3.11 9.22 4.63
N TYR A 101 1.85 8.86 4.48
CA TYR A 101 0.86 8.87 5.54
C TYR A 101 0.75 7.46 6.08
N GLU A 102 1.16 7.25 7.32
CA GLU A 102 0.91 6.00 8.02
C GLU A 102 -0.41 6.10 8.78
N TYR A 103 -1.28 5.11 8.59
CA TYR A 103 -2.49 4.95 9.37
C TYR A 103 -2.42 3.59 10.08
N ALA A 104 -2.24 3.64 11.39
CA ALA A 104 -2.58 2.51 12.24
C ALA A 104 -4.10 2.54 12.38
N GLY A 105 -4.79 1.52 11.88
CA GLY A 105 -6.19 1.32 12.24
C GLY A 105 -6.23 1.05 13.74
N ASP A 106 -6.42 2.10 14.54
CA ASP A 106 -6.74 1.98 15.96
C ASP A 106 -8.00 1.10 16.06
N ASN A 107 -7.85 -0.08 16.65
CA ASN A 107 -8.95 -0.91 17.13
C ASN A 107 -8.73 -1.18 18.61
#